data_AF-Q5KZ81-F1
#
_entry.id   AF-Q5KZ81-F1
#
_cell.length_a   1.000
_cell.length_b   1.000
_cell.length_c   1.000
_cell.angle_alpha   90.00
_cell.angle_beta   90.00
_cell.angle_gamma   90.00
#
_symmetry.space_group_name_H-M   'P 1'
#
loop_
_entity.id
_entity.type
_entity.pdbx_description
1 polymer ?
#
loop_
_entity_poly.entity_id
_entity_poly.type
_entity_poly.pdbx_seq_one_letter_code
_entity_poly.pdbx_strand_id
1 'polypeptide(L)'
;MKHLTTEWPLLKELEEQLVRTLQKVFAVLLAALLEEIDQQLAEARDKRRYQLKDKRPTTIQTLFGEVTFRRNYYYDRQAGAYTFLLDAELGFDGAQSISPCLEETAVELAVECSSYRKAARTLESIVGYAVMSHEAIRQLVLEAPVSLHHPVSQRHGRVLFVEADGLFISRQGKGKRAKEEKILAIHEGWKRNGSQLELVNRRHYLHEGAGDVWERFEEWLMNEYAYDPCRDLLIINGDAASWITACREYFGKRACFQLDRFHVVRELRQCLSGHPRWREVRKKLAKQDEEGLLVELNSAVGTLEDEAKEKQMAAMIRRIESMPGCIRDDREWLSEQGVETTGMRPMGHAESVMSRFAHRVKSRRSWKDQGLRAFLRAMAARIDGIWRRNGQLVEEEETRTAASASTKSKRVEQAKRKAGRLWADVVRQNLPCLQRSSGTPIHQALSALRDFGWV
;
A
#
# COMPACT_ATOMS: atom_id res chain seq x y z
N MET A 1 -3.79 -7.83 51.35
CA MET A 1 -3.85 -9.17 51.95
C MET A 1 -3.89 -10.20 50.81
N LYS A 2 -2.87 -11.06 50.67
CA LYS A 2 -2.93 -12.21 49.75
C LYS A 2 -3.79 -13.29 50.44
N HIS A 3 -5.06 -13.42 50.06
CA HIS A 3 -6.05 -14.33 50.68
C HIS A 3 -6.02 -15.77 50.12
N LEU A 4 -5.02 -16.12 49.30
CA LEU A 4 -4.91 -17.43 48.66
C LEU A 4 -3.52 -18.02 48.90
N THR A 5 -3.47 -19.30 49.26
CA THR A 5 -2.26 -20.10 49.47
C THR A 5 -1.62 -20.58 48.17
N THR A 6 -2.23 -20.29 47.02
CA THR A 6 -1.78 -20.70 45.68
C THR A 6 -1.65 -19.48 44.79
N GLU A 7 -0.48 -19.32 44.16
CA GLU A 7 -0.29 -18.30 43.14
C GLU A 7 -0.96 -18.76 41.84
N TRP A 8 -1.97 -18.01 41.41
CA TRP A 8 -2.64 -18.21 40.13
C TRP A 8 -1.96 -17.37 39.06
N PRO A 9 -1.86 -17.84 37.80
CA PRO A 9 -1.36 -17.04 36.71
C PRO A 9 -2.24 -15.79 36.49
N LEU A 10 -1.62 -14.70 36.06
CA LEU A 10 -2.33 -13.48 35.70
C LEU A 10 -3.19 -13.70 34.45
N LEU A 11 -4.26 -12.92 34.28
CA LEU A 11 -5.12 -13.00 33.08
C LEU A 11 -4.30 -12.88 31.79
N LYS A 12 -3.31 -11.97 31.78
CA LYS A 12 -2.37 -11.81 30.66
C LYS A 12 -1.61 -13.11 30.35
N GLU A 13 -1.12 -13.79 31.37
CA GLU A 13 -0.37 -15.04 31.21
C GLU A 13 -1.27 -16.17 30.69
N LEU A 14 -2.53 -16.21 31.15
CA LEU A 14 -3.54 -17.14 30.62
C LEU A 14 -3.84 -16.87 29.15
N GLU A 15 -4.03 -15.61 28.76
CA GLU A 15 -4.29 -15.21 27.38
C GLU A 15 -3.10 -15.55 26.46
N GLU A 16 -1.87 -15.21 26.85
CA GLU A 16 -0.65 -15.55 26.09
C GLU A 16 -0.49 -17.08 25.92
N GLN A 17 -0.81 -17.86 26.94
CA GLN A 17 -0.78 -19.32 26.85
C GLN A 17 -1.85 -19.87 25.90
N LEU A 18 -3.08 -19.35 25.96
CA LEU A 18 -4.16 -19.77 25.07
C LEU A 18 -3.85 -19.44 23.60
N VAL A 19 -3.33 -18.24 23.32
CA VAL A 19 -2.91 -17.84 21.97
C VAL A 19 -1.83 -18.80 21.43
N ARG A 20 -0.81 -19.13 22.24
CA ARG A 20 0.23 -20.09 21.84
C ARG A 20 -0.32 -21.49 21.58
N THR A 21 -1.32 -21.93 22.34
CA THR A 21 -1.98 -23.21 22.10
C THR A 21 -2.77 -23.21 20.81
N LEU A 22 -3.54 -22.14 20.54
CA LEU A 22 -4.27 -21.99 19.28
C LEU A 22 -3.32 -22.02 18.08
N GLN A 23 -2.21 -21.29 18.15
CA GLN A 23 -1.17 -21.28 17.12
C GLN A 23 -0.66 -22.69 16.79
N LYS A 24 -0.32 -23.50 17.81
CA LYS A 24 0.09 -24.91 17.63
C LYS A 24 -0.99 -25.74 16.96
N VAL A 25 -2.23 -25.60 17.40
CA VAL A 25 -3.38 -26.33 16.82
C VAL A 25 -3.54 -25.95 15.34
N PHE A 26 -3.51 -24.66 15.01
CA PHE A 26 -3.59 -24.19 13.62
C PHE A 26 -2.44 -24.69 12.76
N ALA A 27 -1.21 -24.71 13.28
CA ALA A 27 -0.04 -25.22 12.55
C ALA A 27 -0.22 -26.70 12.16
N VAL A 28 -0.69 -27.55 13.08
CA VAL A 28 -0.94 -28.97 12.81
C VAL A 28 -2.06 -29.16 11.78
N LEU A 29 -3.14 -28.40 11.90
CA LEU A 29 -4.27 -28.49 10.99
C LEU A 29 -3.92 -28.00 9.59
N LEU A 30 -3.14 -26.93 9.47
CA LEU A 30 -2.67 -26.43 8.19
C LEU A 30 -1.74 -27.45 7.53
N ALA A 31 -0.82 -28.07 8.27
CA ALA A 31 0.01 -29.15 7.75
C ALA A 31 -0.86 -30.29 7.18
N ALA A 32 -1.83 -30.79 7.97
CA ALA A 32 -2.72 -31.86 7.53
C ALA A 32 -3.55 -31.48 6.30
N LEU A 33 -4.02 -30.22 6.23
CA LEU A 33 -4.75 -29.70 5.08
C LEU A 33 -3.88 -29.68 3.82
N LEU A 34 -2.64 -29.21 3.94
CA LEU A 34 -1.68 -29.15 2.82
C LEU A 34 -1.33 -30.55 2.31
N GLU A 35 -1.11 -31.52 3.21
CA GLU A 35 -0.84 -32.91 2.82
C GLU A 35 -2.06 -33.57 2.14
N GLU A 36 -3.27 -33.23 2.57
CA GLU A 36 -4.49 -33.71 1.93
C GLU A 36 -4.67 -33.13 0.53
N ILE A 37 -4.42 -31.82 0.35
CA ILE A 37 -4.44 -31.18 -0.96
C ILE A 37 -3.37 -31.82 -1.87
N ASP A 38 -2.16 -32.04 -1.36
CA ASP A 38 -1.08 -32.71 -2.11
C ASP A 38 -1.47 -34.13 -2.55
N GLN A 39 -2.17 -34.89 -1.69
CA GLN A 39 -2.68 -36.20 -2.04
C GLN A 39 -3.74 -36.13 -3.16
N GLN A 40 -4.68 -35.18 -3.08
CA GLN A 40 -5.68 -34.97 -4.13
C GLN A 40 -5.03 -34.57 -5.46
N LEU A 41 -4.00 -33.71 -5.42
CA LEU A 41 -3.21 -33.35 -6.60
C LEU A 41 -2.46 -34.55 -7.18
N ALA A 42 -1.87 -35.40 -6.33
CA ALA A 42 -1.24 -36.64 -6.76
C ALA A 42 -2.22 -37.56 -7.50
N GLU A 43 -3.44 -37.71 -7.01
CA GLU A 43 -4.46 -38.56 -7.62
C GLU A 43 -4.98 -38.00 -8.95
N ALA A 44 -5.18 -36.68 -9.00
CA ALA A 44 -5.75 -35.98 -10.15
C ALA A 44 -4.74 -35.62 -11.25
N ARG A 45 -3.43 -35.77 -11.01
CA ARG A 45 -2.39 -35.35 -11.97
C ARG A 45 -2.45 -36.11 -13.29
N ASP A 46 -2.01 -35.46 -14.36
CA ASP A 46 -1.67 -36.16 -15.60
C ASP A 46 -0.42 -37.05 -15.39
N LYS A 47 -0.62 -38.36 -15.26
CA LYS A 47 0.44 -39.35 -15.03
C LYS A 47 1.40 -39.51 -16.23
N ARG A 48 0.98 -39.09 -17.44
CA ARG A 48 1.84 -39.08 -18.63
C ARG A 48 2.84 -37.93 -18.56
N ARG A 49 2.42 -36.76 -18.06
CA ARG A 49 3.30 -35.61 -17.86
C ARG A 49 4.11 -35.68 -16.56
N TYR A 50 3.44 -35.85 -15.44
CA TYR A 50 4.04 -35.74 -14.11
C TYR A 50 4.37 -37.11 -13.52
N GLN A 51 5.66 -37.45 -13.54
CA GLN A 51 6.17 -38.66 -12.90
C GLN A 51 6.45 -38.38 -11.43
N LEU A 52 5.75 -39.06 -10.52
CA LEU A 52 6.04 -39.02 -9.09
C LEU A 52 7.41 -39.66 -8.84
N LYS A 53 8.27 -38.96 -8.09
CA LYS A 53 9.63 -39.41 -7.77
C LYS A 53 9.80 -39.72 -6.29
N ASP A 54 9.31 -38.85 -5.42
CA ASP A 54 9.54 -38.94 -3.98
C ASP A 54 8.51 -38.09 -3.21
N LYS A 55 8.48 -38.21 -1.88
CA LYS A 55 7.70 -37.35 -0.97
C LYS A 55 8.62 -36.68 0.06
N ARG A 56 8.83 -35.38 -0.10
CA ARG A 56 9.85 -34.61 0.63
C ARG A 56 9.22 -33.73 1.72
N PRO A 57 9.85 -33.62 2.90
CA PRO A 57 9.44 -32.66 3.92
C PRO A 57 9.80 -31.23 3.51
N THR A 58 9.04 -30.27 4.00
CA THR A 58 9.34 -28.84 3.92
C THR A 58 8.79 -28.15 5.16
N THR A 59 9.39 -27.03 5.53
CA THR A 59 8.93 -26.19 6.65
C THR A 59 8.73 -24.77 6.14
N ILE A 60 7.58 -24.17 6.44
CA ILE A 60 7.29 -22.77 6.11
C ILE A 60 6.95 -21.98 7.37
N GLN A 61 7.42 -20.74 7.44
CA GLN A 61 7.02 -19.76 8.44
C GLN A 61 5.64 -19.21 8.08
N THR A 62 4.74 -19.12 9.06
CA THR A 62 3.39 -18.59 8.89
C THR A 62 3.07 -17.57 9.99
N LEU A 63 1.88 -16.95 9.95
CA LEU A 63 1.37 -16.11 11.03
C LEU A 63 1.13 -16.87 12.34
N PHE A 64 1.08 -18.21 12.30
CA PHE A 64 0.75 -19.06 13.45
C PHE A 64 1.91 -19.90 13.95
N GLY A 65 3.09 -19.82 13.33
CA GLY A 65 4.21 -20.71 13.64
C GLY A 65 4.85 -21.29 12.40
N GLU A 66 5.90 -22.07 12.65
CA GLU A 66 6.45 -23.00 11.69
C GLU A 66 5.46 -24.13 11.41
N VAL A 67 5.24 -24.41 10.13
CA VAL A 67 4.39 -25.50 9.66
C VAL A 67 5.27 -26.44 8.84
N THR A 68 5.47 -27.65 9.35
CA THR A 68 6.23 -28.71 8.67
C THR A 68 5.27 -29.75 8.10
N PHE A 69 5.41 -30.07 6.82
CA PHE A 69 4.57 -31.04 6.12
C PHE A 69 5.35 -31.72 4.99
N ARG A 70 4.83 -32.83 4.47
CA ARG A 70 5.43 -33.58 3.37
C ARG A 70 4.62 -33.44 2.08
N ARG A 71 5.32 -33.13 0.98
CA ARG A 71 4.71 -32.93 -0.34
C ARG A 71 5.36 -33.79 -1.41
N ASN A 72 4.59 -34.13 -2.44
CA ASN A 72 5.04 -34.97 -3.54
C ASN A 72 5.96 -34.20 -4.51
N TYR A 73 7.08 -34.83 -4.87
CA TYR A 73 8.08 -34.32 -5.79
C TYR A 73 7.97 -35.02 -7.14
N TYR A 74 7.87 -34.23 -8.21
CA TYR A 74 7.59 -34.70 -9.55
C TYR A 74 8.71 -34.35 -10.52
N TYR A 75 8.87 -35.18 -11.55
CA TYR A 75 9.55 -34.80 -12.78
C TYR A 75 8.50 -34.50 -13.85
N ASP A 76 8.48 -33.25 -14.34
CA ASP A 76 7.65 -32.83 -15.46
C ASP A 76 8.36 -33.19 -16.77
N ARG A 77 7.85 -34.23 -17.45
CA ARG A 77 8.44 -34.72 -18.71
C ARG A 77 8.35 -33.73 -19.86
N GLN A 78 7.41 -32.77 -19.82
CA GLN A 78 7.26 -31.78 -20.87
C GLN A 78 8.22 -30.60 -20.67
N ALA A 79 8.33 -30.11 -19.43
CA ALA A 79 9.25 -29.02 -19.09
C ALA A 79 10.71 -29.50 -18.93
N GLY A 80 10.94 -30.81 -18.79
CA GLY A 80 12.26 -31.38 -18.52
C GLY A 80 12.80 -31.04 -17.13
N ALA A 81 11.95 -30.58 -16.21
CA ALA A 81 12.32 -30.03 -14.92
C ALA A 81 11.60 -30.73 -13.75
N TYR A 82 12.17 -30.58 -12.56
CA TYR A 82 11.52 -31.08 -11.34
C TYR A 82 10.62 -30.01 -10.72
N THR A 83 9.51 -30.45 -10.11
CA THR A 83 8.51 -29.53 -9.56
C THR A 83 7.72 -30.12 -8.39
N PHE A 84 7.05 -29.25 -7.64
CA PHE A 84 6.06 -29.57 -6.62
C PHE A 84 4.71 -29.03 -7.09
N LEU A 85 3.74 -29.92 -7.36
CA LEU A 85 2.42 -29.49 -7.83
C LEU A 85 1.66 -28.67 -6.78
N LEU A 86 1.85 -28.99 -5.49
CA LEU A 86 1.25 -28.26 -4.39
C LEU A 86 1.66 -26.78 -4.39
N ASP A 87 2.96 -26.51 -4.51
CA ASP A 87 3.56 -25.17 -4.55
C ASP A 87 3.00 -24.35 -5.72
N ALA A 88 3.01 -24.96 -6.92
CA ALA A 88 2.51 -24.32 -8.13
C ALA A 88 1.02 -24.00 -8.05
N GLU A 89 0.19 -24.92 -7.54
CA GLU A 89 -1.27 -24.73 -7.46
C GLU A 89 -1.66 -23.71 -6.37
N LEU A 90 -0.95 -23.70 -5.24
CA LEU A 90 -1.22 -22.79 -4.12
C LEU A 90 -0.43 -21.47 -4.21
N GLY A 91 0.41 -21.29 -5.23
CA GLY A 91 1.11 -20.03 -5.50
C GLY A 91 2.15 -19.64 -4.46
N PHE A 92 2.89 -20.62 -3.91
CA PHE A 92 4.01 -20.37 -3.01
C PHE A 92 5.26 -21.13 -3.46
N ASP A 93 6.44 -20.64 -3.07
CA ASP A 93 7.70 -21.36 -3.26
C ASP A 93 8.17 -21.90 -1.91
N GLY A 94 8.08 -23.21 -1.71
CA GLY A 94 8.54 -23.79 -0.45
C GLY A 94 10.04 -23.71 -0.21
N ALA A 95 10.86 -23.28 -1.18
CA ALA A 95 12.26 -22.95 -0.93
C ALA A 95 12.41 -21.64 -0.14
N GLN A 96 11.50 -20.68 -0.34
CA GLN A 96 11.52 -19.38 0.36
C GLN A 96 11.16 -19.49 1.85
N SER A 97 10.65 -20.66 2.29
CA SER A 97 10.35 -20.97 3.69
C SER A 97 9.40 -19.98 4.39
N ILE A 98 8.63 -19.17 3.66
CA ILE A 98 7.70 -18.16 4.20
C ILE A 98 6.36 -18.28 3.47
N SER A 99 5.25 -18.21 4.19
CA SER A 99 3.92 -18.24 3.58
C SER A 99 3.53 -16.90 2.94
N PRO A 100 2.74 -16.91 1.85
CA PRO A 100 2.32 -15.68 1.18
C PRO A 100 1.65 -14.66 2.11
N CYS A 101 0.78 -15.13 3.01
CA CYS A 101 0.07 -14.28 3.96
C CYS A 101 1.01 -13.60 4.98
N LEU A 102 2.01 -14.33 5.49
CA LEU A 102 3.02 -13.76 6.39
C LEU A 102 3.87 -12.72 5.68
N GLU A 103 4.26 -12.99 4.44
CA GLU A 103 5.04 -12.05 3.64
C GLU A 103 4.26 -10.77 3.31
N GLU A 104 3.01 -10.88 2.88
CA GLU A 104 2.15 -9.72 2.63
C GLU A 104 2.00 -8.86 3.88
N THR A 105 1.69 -9.48 5.02
CA THR A 105 1.61 -8.81 6.32
C THR A 105 2.94 -8.10 6.66
N ALA A 106 4.07 -8.75 6.42
CA ALA A 106 5.39 -8.19 6.70
C ALA A 106 5.68 -6.97 5.84
N VAL A 107 5.34 -7.02 4.55
CA VAL A 107 5.56 -5.90 3.61
C VAL A 107 4.59 -4.75 3.89
N GLU A 108 3.33 -5.02 4.23
CA GLU A 108 2.37 -4.00 4.66
C GLU A 108 2.87 -3.26 5.90
N LEU A 109 3.29 -4.01 6.93
CA LEU A 109 3.90 -3.43 8.12
C LEU A 109 5.17 -2.64 7.79
N ALA A 110 5.95 -3.08 6.80
CA ALA A 110 7.14 -2.36 6.35
C ALA A 110 6.80 -0.97 5.79
N VAL A 111 5.71 -0.86 5.04
CA VAL A 111 5.22 0.40 4.48
C VAL A 111 4.60 1.29 5.56
N GLU A 112 3.77 0.73 6.44
CA GLU A 112 3.01 1.49 7.44
C GLU A 112 3.85 1.93 8.65
N CYS A 113 4.70 1.03 9.17
CA CYS A 113 5.50 1.34 10.35
C CYS A 113 6.61 2.33 10.02
N SER A 114 7.09 3.06 11.02
CA SER A 114 8.16 4.04 10.83
C SER A 114 9.49 3.44 10.36
N SER A 115 9.76 2.14 10.45
CA SER A 115 10.99 1.49 9.94
C SER A 115 10.82 -0.02 9.83
N TYR A 116 11.70 -0.70 9.08
CA TYR A 116 11.72 -2.18 9.03
C TYR A 116 11.94 -2.81 10.41
N ARG A 117 12.71 -2.16 11.30
CA ARG A 117 12.86 -2.62 12.69
C ARG A 117 11.56 -2.50 13.48
N LYS A 118 10.82 -1.40 13.29
CA LYS A 118 9.50 -1.24 13.92
C LYS A 118 8.52 -2.26 13.33
N ALA A 119 8.54 -2.51 12.02
CA ALA A 119 7.73 -3.54 11.38
C ALA A 119 8.00 -4.94 11.97
N ALA A 120 9.27 -5.34 12.08
CA ALA A 120 9.65 -6.61 12.70
C ALA A 120 9.16 -6.73 14.15
N ARG A 121 9.34 -5.68 14.96
CA ARG A 121 8.84 -5.66 16.36
C ARG A 121 7.32 -5.68 16.46
N THR A 122 6.63 -4.99 15.53
CA THR A 122 5.17 -5.01 15.48
C THR A 122 4.67 -6.41 15.11
N LEU A 123 5.29 -7.04 14.11
CA LEU A 123 4.97 -8.41 13.71
C LEU A 123 5.25 -9.40 14.85
N GLU A 124 6.38 -9.26 15.54
CA GLU A 124 6.70 -10.04 16.75
C GLU A 124 5.67 -9.85 17.85
N SER A 125 5.18 -8.63 18.07
CA SER A 125 4.14 -8.35 19.07
C SER A 125 2.78 -8.93 18.70
N ILE A 126 2.44 -9.01 17.40
CA ILE A 126 1.17 -9.58 16.93
C ILE A 126 1.23 -11.11 17.02
N VAL A 127 2.35 -11.69 16.61
CA VAL A 127 2.50 -13.14 16.50
C VAL A 127 3.00 -13.77 17.81
N GLY A 128 3.60 -13.00 18.72
CA GLY A 128 4.06 -13.47 20.03
C GLY A 128 5.44 -14.14 20.03
N TYR A 129 6.14 -14.15 18.91
CA TYR A 129 7.54 -14.56 18.78
C TYR A 129 8.22 -13.88 17.58
N ALA A 130 9.55 -13.86 17.55
CA ALA A 130 10.32 -13.23 16.49
C ALA A 130 10.27 -14.05 15.18
N VAL A 131 9.24 -13.82 14.37
CA VAL A 131 9.01 -14.56 13.11
C VAL A 131 10.06 -14.27 12.05
N MET A 132 10.47 -13.00 11.93
CA MET A 132 11.45 -12.59 10.93
C MET A 132 12.22 -11.34 11.35
N SER A 133 13.45 -11.23 10.85
CA SER A 133 14.29 -10.06 11.10
C SER A 133 13.89 -8.87 10.23
N HIS A 134 14.28 -7.67 10.64
CA HIS A 134 14.10 -6.47 9.83
C HIS A 134 14.83 -6.50 8.48
N GLU A 135 15.93 -7.25 8.38
CA GLU A 135 16.64 -7.44 7.10
C GLU A 135 15.88 -8.41 6.20
N ALA A 136 15.27 -9.46 6.75
CA ALA A 136 14.38 -10.35 6.00
C ALA A 136 13.21 -9.54 5.41
N ILE A 137 12.52 -8.72 6.21
CA ILE A 137 11.46 -7.82 5.73
C ILE A 137 11.96 -6.91 4.59
N ARG A 138 13.17 -6.36 4.72
CA ARG A 138 13.77 -5.53 3.67
C ARG A 138 13.96 -6.30 2.37
N GLN A 139 14.41 -7.56 2.43
CA GLN A 139 14.56 -8.40 1.25
C GLN A 139 13.20 -8.71 0.61
N LEU A 140 12.17 -9.01 1.41
CA LEU A 140 10.80 -9.19 0.89
C LEU A 140 10.31 -7.95 0.12
N VAL A 141 10.55 -6.74 0.65
CA VAL A 141 10.22 -5.50 -0.07
C VAL A 141 11.01 -5.34 -1.37
N LEU A 142 12.28 -5.76 -1.40
CA LEU A 142 13.14 -5.67 -2.60
C LEU A 142 12.74 -6.67 -3.69
N GLU A 143 12.32 -7.86 -3.28
CA GLU A 143 11.96 -8.99 -4.14
C GLU A 143 10.48 -8.96 -4.54
N ALA A 144 9.65 -8.20 -3.83
CA ALA A 144 8.22 -8.08 -4.12
C ALA A 144 8.00 -7.62 -5.58
N PRO A 145 7.33 -8.43 -6.42
CA PRO A 145 7.01 -8.07 -7.79
C PRO A 145 5.81 -7.10 -7.81
N VAL A 146 6.02 -5.89 -7.31
CA VAL A 146 4.98 -4.86 -7.26
C VAL A 146 4.84 -4.22 -8.63
N SER A 147 3.82 -4.65 -9.37
CA SER A 147 3.38 -3.97 -10.59
C SER A 147 2.44 -2.82 -10.23
N LEU A 148 2.76 -1.62 -10.73
CA LEU A 148 1.85 -0.48 -10.67
C LEU A 148 0.92 -0.41 -11.88
N HIS A 149 1.01 -1.35 -12.84
CA HIS A 149 0.11 -1.41 -13.99
C HIS A 149 -1.25 -1.97 -13.56
N HIS A 150 -2.27 -1.15 -13.63
CA HIS A 150 -3.66 -1.50 -13.32
C HIS A 150 -4.60 -0.48 -14.01
N PRO A 151 -4.87 -0.61 -15.30
CA PRO A 151 -5.72 0.36 -16.00
C PRO A 151 -7.07 0.53 -15.32
N VAL A 152 -7.52 1.78 -15.19
CA VAL A 152 -8.84 2.09 -14.62
C VAL A 152 -9.93 1.45 -15.49
N SER A 153 -10.83 0.71 -14.86
CA SER A 153 -11.89 -0.03 -15.57
C SER A 153 -12.93 0.90 -16.20
N GLN A 154 -13.22 2.03 -15.54
CA GLN A 154 -14.19 3.01 -16.00
C GLN A 154 -13.73 4.44 -15.72
N ARG A 155 -13.80 5.26 -16.77
CA ARG A 155 -13.53 6.70 -16.74
C ARG A 155 -14.75 7.51 -16.34
N HIS A 156 -14.55 8.52 -15.50
CA HIS A 156 -15.56 9.42 -14.98
C HIS A 156 -15.26 10.84 -15.48
N GLY A 157 -15.44 11.05 -16.78
CA GLY A 157 -15.29 12.35 -17.43
C GLY A 157 -13.93 12.57 -18.12
N ARG A 158 -13.78 13.79 -18.65
CA ARG A 158 -12.65 14.19 -19.51
C ARG A 158 -11.59 15.05 -18.80
N VAL A 159 -11.63 15.15 -17.48
CA VAL A 159 -10.68 15.96 -16.69
C VAL A 159 -9.88 15.04 -15.78
N LEU A 160 -8.57 15.25 -15.75
CA LEU A 160 -7.67 14.64 -14.78
C LEU A 160 -7.02 15.72 -13.92
N PHE A 161 -7.03 15.50 -12.61
CA PHE A 161 -6.37 16.35 -11.64
C PHE A 161 -5.04 15.71 -11.25
N VAL A 162 -3.95 16.47 -11.37
CA VAL A 162 -2.57 15.99 -11.22
C VAL A 162 -1.84 16.87 -10.20
N GLU A 163 -1.52 16.34 -9.03
CA GLU A 163 -0.66 17.00 -8.04
C GLU A 163 0.78 16.51 -8.25
N ALA A 164 1.68 17.39 -8.67
CA ALA A 164 3.08 17.11 -8.95
C ALA A 164 3.99 17.67 -7.84
N ASP A 165 4.83 16.83 -7.24
CA ASP A 165 5.79 17.24 -6.22
C ASP A 165 7.12 16.45 -6.29
N GLY A 166 8.18 17.09 -5.83
CA GLY A 166 9.55 16.61 -5.81
C GLY A 166 10.03 16.24 -4.41
N LEU A 167 10.40 14.97 -4.22
CA LEU A 167 10.88 14.46 -2.94
C LEU A 167 12.40 14.29 -2.92
N PHE A 168 13.11 15.27 -2.37
CA PHE A 168 14.56 15.20 -2.16
C PHE A 168 14.94 14.16 -1.09
N ILE A 169 15.62 13.08 -1.49
CA ILE A 169 15.95 11.94 -0.63
C ILE A 169 17.45 11.67 -0.64
N SER A 170 18.01 11.59 0.57
CA SER A 170 19.41 11.26 0.84
C SER A 170 19.80 9.87 0.31
N ARG A 171 20.95 9.78 -0.37
CA ARG A 171 21.48 8.54 -0.96
C ARG A 171 22.60 7.95 -0.12
N GLN A 172 22.74 6.62 -0.15
CA GLN A 172 23.86 5.92 0.48
C GLN A 172 25.16 6.14 -0.30
N GLY A 173 26.22 6.48 0.42
CA GLY A 173 27.57 6.69 -0.11
C GLY A 173 28.15 8.03 0.32
N LYS A 174 29.45 8.07 0.60
CA LYS A 174 30.15 9.30 1.02
C LYS A 174 30.07 10.35 -0.10
N GLY A 175 29.69 11.57 0.26
CA GLY A 175 29.63 12.71 -0.66
C GLY A 175 28.43 12.73 -1.63
N LYS A 176 27.52 11.75 -1.56
CA LYS A 176 26.32 11.77 -2.41
C LYS A 176 25.31 12.80 -1.92
N ARG A 177 24.87 13.69 -2.82
CA ARG A 177 23.79 14.65 -2.55
C ARG A 177 22.43 13.94 -2.52
N ALA A 178 21.47 14.57 -1.87
CA ALA A 178 20.07 14.15 -1.98
C ALA A 178 19.65 14.23 -3.45
N LYS A 179 18.90 13.23 -3.90
CA LYS A 179 18.33 13.18 -5.25
C LYS A 179 16.82 13.34 -5.14
N GLU A 180 16.26 14.20 -5.97
CA GLU A 180 14.83 14.40 -6.13
C GLU A 180 14.19 13.19 -6.80
N GLU A 181 13.19 12.59 -6.14
CA GLU A 181 12.27 11.64 -6.75
C GLU A 181 10.99 12.39 -7.11
N LYS A 182 10.58 12.33 -8.38
CA LYS A 182 9.43 13.06 -8.90
C LYS A 182 8.21 12.16 -8.85
N ILE A 183 7.15 12.63 -8.22
CA ILE A 183 5.93 11.87 -7.99
C ILE A 183 4.75 12.72 -8.42
N LEU A 184 3.84 12.10 -9.17
CA LEU A 184 2.59 12.73 -9.60
C LEU A 184 1.44 11.91 -9.03
N ALA A 185 0.53 12.55 -8.29
CA ALA A 185 -0.71 11.95 -7.81
C ALA A 185 -1.85 12.38 -8.74
N ILE A 186 -2.67 11.42 -9.19
CA ILE A 186 -3.67 11.60 -10.23
C ILE A 186 -5.02 11.14 -9.70
N HIS A 187 -6.09 11.88 -10.01
CA HIS A 187 -7.47 11.44 -9.76
C HIS A 187 -8.46 12.08 -10.76
N GLU A 188 -9.67 11.51 -10.83
CA GLU A 188 -10.75 11.96 -11.73
C GLU A 188 -11.75 12.91 -11.04
N GLY A 189 -11.39 13.42 -9.86
CA GLY A 189 -12.23 14.29 -9.05
C GLY A 189 -12.61 13.65 -7.72
N TRP A 190 -13.80 13.99 -7.21
CA TRP A 190 -14.24 13.66 -5.86
C TRP A 190 -15.59 12.94 -5.86
N LYS A 191 -15.73 11.93 -5.00
CA LYS A 191 -16.99 11.25 -4.69
C LYS A 191 -17.30 11.39 -3.21
N ARG A 192 -18.56 11.65 -2.89
CA ARG A 192 -19.02 11.74 -1.51
C ARG A 192 -19.36 10.34 -1.01
N ASN A 193 -18.75 9.94 0.11
CA ASN A 193 -19.05 8.70 0.82
C ASN A 193 -19.53 9.07 2.24
N GLY A 194 -20.84 9.31 2.37
CA GLY A 194 -21.44 9.83 3.60
C GLY A 194 -20.89 11.21 3.99
N SER A 195 -20.25 11.29 5.16
CA SER A 195 -19.56 12.51 5.65
C SER A 195 -18.14 12.67 5.09
N GLN A 196 -17.56 11.60 4.54
CA GLN A 196 -16.21 11.58 4.01
C GLN A 196 -16.20 11.85 2.50
N LEU A 197 -15.07 12.39 2.04
CA LEU A 197 -14.84 12.67 0.64
C LEU A 197 -13.70 11.78 0.16
N GLU A 198 -13.92 11.07 -0.93
CA GLU A 198 -12.94 10.17 -1.53
C GLU A 198 -12.56 10.66 -2.92
N LEU A 199 -11.31 10.42 -3.31
CA LEU A 199 -10.81 10.75 -4.64
C LEU A 199 -11.12 9.58 -5.58
N VAL A 200 -11.74 9.89 -6.72
CA VAL A 200 -12.13 8.88 -7.71
C VAL A 200 -10.92 8.42 -8.49
N ASN A 201 -10.73 7.10 -8.60
CA ASN A 201 -9.66 6.46 -9.35
C ASN A 201 -8.29 7.10 -9.05
N ARG A 202 -7.97 7.27 -7.77
CA ARG A 202 -6.69 7.87 -7.36
C ARG A 202 -5.52 6.93 -7.64
N ARG A 203 -4.46 7.43 -8.27
CA ARG A 203 -3.21 6.71 -8.52
C ARG A 203 -1.96 7.56 -8.33
N HIS A 204 -0.81 6.91 -8.20
CA HIS A 204 0.49 7.58 -8.17
C HIS A 204 1.38 7.11 -9.32
N TYR A 205 1.84 8.08 -10.11
CA TYR A 205 2.93 7.89 -11.06
C TYR A 205 4.26 8.21 -10.39
N LEU A 206 5.18 7.24 -10.40
CA LEU A 206 6.55 7.39 -9.93
C LEU A 206 7.44 7.52 -11.17
N HIS A 207 8.06 8.69 -11.36
CA HIS A 207 8.92 8.88 -12.52
C HIS A 207 10.21 8.07 -12.37
N GLU A 208 10.50 7.23 -13.36
CA GLU A 208 11.69 6.40 -13.40
C GLU A 208 12.49 6.58 -14.69
N GLY A 209 13.81 6.59 -14.56
CA GLY A 209 14.72 6.70 -15.72
C GLY A 209 15.24 8.12 -15.95
N ALA A 210 15.68 8.37 -17.18
CA ALA A 210 16.33 9.63 -17.61
C ALA A 210 15.55 10.38 -18.71
N GLY A 211 14.32 9.95 -19.02
CA GLY A 211 13.46 10.62 -20.00
C GLY A 211 12.77 11.87 -19.43
N ASP A 212 12.10 12.62 -20.30
CA ASP A 212 11.27 13.73 -19.84
C ASP A 212 10.10 13.21 -18.99
N VAL A 213 9.74 13.99 -17.96
CA VAL A 213 8.72 13.58 -17.01
C VAL A 213 7.34 13.60 -17.63
N TRP A 214 7.03 14.61 -18.42
CA TRP A 214 5.69 14.82 -18.97
C TRP A 214 5.42 13.91 -20.16
N GLU A 215 6.43 13.65 -21.01
CA GLU A 215 6.34 12.65 -22.07
C GLU A 215 6.02 11.26 -21.51
N ARG A 216 6.82 10.80 -20.53
CA ARG A 216 6.62 9.49 -19.89
C ARG A 216 5.34 9.42 -19.07
N PHE A 217 4.92 10.54 -18.50
CA PHE A 217 3.67 10.62 -17.76
C PHE A 217 2.46 10.56 -18.70
N GLU A 218 2.49 11.22 -19.85
CA GLU A 218 1.41 11.17 -20.84
C GLU A 218 1.27 9.75 -21.44
N GLU A 219 2.38 9.09 -21.77
CA GLU A 219 2.38 7.66 -22.14
C GLU A 219 1.72 6.80 -21.06
N TRP A 220 2.04 7.05 -19.79
CA TRP A 220 1.45 6.33 -18.66
C TRP A 220 -0.05 6.62 -18.51
N LEU A 221 -0.49 7.86 -18.69
CA LEU A 221 -1.91 8.22 -18.67
C LEU A 221 -2.70 7.53 -19.79
N MET A 222 -2.14 7.38 -20.99
CA MET A 222 -2.78 6.64 -22.08
C MET A 222 -3.01 5.18 -21.68
N ASN A 223 -2.02 4.55 -21.04
CA ASN A 223 -2.07 3.15 -20.65
C ASN A 223 -2.95 2.88 -19.41
N GLU A 224 -2.87 3.73 -18.39
CA GLU A 224 -3.55 3.50 -17.11
C GLU A 224 -4.92 4.16 -17.02
N TYR A 225 -5.12 5.23 -17.77
CA TYR A 225 -6.29 6.10 -17.67
C TYR A 225 -7.03 6.27 -18.99
N ALA A 226 -6.65 5.54 -20.05
CA ALA A 226 -7.23 5.71 -21.38
C ALA A 226 -7.31 7.19 -21.81
N TYR A 227 -6.28 7.96 -21.45
CA TYR A 227 -6.19 9.39 -21.72
C TYR A 227 -6.14 9.66 -23.22
N ASP A 228 -6.98 10.60 -23.67
CA ASP A 228 -7.03 11.06 -25.05
C ASP A 228 -6.64 12.54 -25.14
N PRO A 229 -5.45 12.88 -25.70
CA PRO A 229 -4.99 14.25 -25.88
C PRO A 229 -5.96 15.17 -26.65
N CYS A 230 -6.84 14.61 -27.50
CA CYS A 230 -7.78 15.38 -28.30
C CYS A 230 -9.07 15.73 -27.53
N ARG A 231 -9.34 15.02 -26.43
CA ARG A 231 -10.58 15.13 -25.65
C ARG A 231 -10.34 15.64 -24.23
N ASP A 232 -9.29 15.14 -23.60
CA ASP A 232 -9.08 15.22 -22.16
C ASP A 232 -8.22 16.41 -21.75
N LEU A 233 -8.59 17.01 -20.62
CA LEU A 233 -7.96 18.18 -20.03
C LEU A 233 -7.24 17.79 -18.74
N LEU A 234 -6.15 18.49 -18.45
CA LEU A 234 -5.36 18.30 -17.23
C LEU A 234 -5.44 19.56 -16.35
N ILE A 235 -5.73 19.40 -15.07
CA ILE A 235 -5.43 20.42 -14.07
C ILE A 235 -4.19 19.95 -13.32
N ILE A 236 -3.10 20.72 -13.41
CA ILE A 236 -1.80 20.36 -12.86
C ILE A 236 -1.46 21.34 -11.74
N ASN A 237 -1.32 20.83 -10.52
CA ASN A 237 -0.93 21.61 -9.35
C ASN A 237 0.49 21.25 -8.92
N GLY A 238 1.33 22.23 -8.55
CA GLY A 238 2.66 21.95 -8.01
C GLY A 238 3.44 23.18 -7.54
N ASP A 239 4.66 22.98 -7.04
CA ASP A 239 5.47 24.01 -6.35
C ASP A 239 6.31 24.91 -7.28
N ALA A 240 6.04 24.87 -8.58
CA ALA A 240 6.76 25.59 -9.63
C ALA A 240 8.27 25.28 -9.76
N ALA A 241 8.70 24.08 -9.35
CA ALA A 241 9.97 23.54 -9.84
C ALA A 241 10.02 23.56 -11.38
N SER A 242 11.21 23.75 -11.96
CA SER A 242 11.38 23.93 -13.41
C SER A 242 10.83 22.76 -14.23
N TRP A 243 10.99 21.53 -13.74
CA TRP A 243 10.42 20.36 -14.40
C TRP A 243 8.89 20.34 -14.31
N ILE A 244 8.28 20.92 -13.28
CA ILE A 244 6.83 20.99 -13.14
C ILE A 244 6.26 22.04 -14.10
N THR A 245 6.83 23.26 -14.10
CA THR A 245 6.32 24.37 -14.93
C THR A 245 6.47 24.10 -16.43
N ALA A 246 7.38 23.21 -16.83
CA ALA A 246 7.50 22.72 -18.20
C ALA A 246 6.21 22.09 -18.75
N CYS A 247 5.27 21.63 -17.89
CA CYS A 247 3.96 21.13 -18.34
C CYS A 247 3.18 22.15 -19.15
N ARG A 248 3.36 23.45 -18.88
CA ARG A 248 2.66 24.55 -19.56
C ARG A 248 3.01 24.61 -21.03
N GLU A 249 4.28 24.38 -21.35
CA GLU A 249 4.76 24.32 -22.73
C GLU A 249 4.38 22.99 -23.37
N TYR A 250 4.59 21.88 -22.67
CA TYR A 250 4.35 20.53 -23.18
C TYR A 250 2.87 20.25 -23.53
N PHE A 251 1.95 20.53 -22.60
CA PHE A 251 0.52 20.29 -22.84
C PHE A 251 -0.20 21.47 -23.50
N GLY A 252 0.38 22.67 -23.40
CA GLY A 252 -0.21 23.90 -23.93
C GLY A 252 -1.65 24.11 -23.44
N LYS A 253 -2.57 24.31 -24.38
CA LYS A 253 -3.99 24.60 -24.10
C LYS A 253 -4.76 23.43 -23.47
N ARG A 254 -4.18 22.23 -23.40
CA ARG A 254 -4.82 21.04 -22.79
C ARG A 254 -4.65 21.00 -21.27
N ALA A 255 -3.78 21.85 -20.71
CA ALA A 255 -3.52 21.89 -19.29
C ALA A 255 -3.71 23.28 -18.69
N CYS A 256 -4.24 23.31 -17.47
CA CYS A 256 -4.21 24.46 -16.59
C CYS A 256 -3.19 24.19 -15.48
N PHE A 257 -2.17 25.04 -15.37
CA PHE A 257 -1.21 24.96 -14.27
C PHE A 257 -1.64 25.86 -13.11
N GLN A 258 -1.63 25.31 -11.90
CA GLN A 258 -1.85 26.03 -10.65
C GLN A 258 -0.67 25.87 -9.70
N LEU A 259 -0.33 26.94 -8.99
CA LEU A 259 0.60 26.88 -7.88
C LEU A 259 -0.04 26.12 -6.71
N ASP A 260 0.75 25.25 -6.06
CA ASP A 260 0.34 24.62 -4.82
C ASP A 260 0.16 25.67 -3.72
N ARG A 261 -1.08 25.83 -3.29
CA ARG A 261 -1.49 26.79 -2.27
C ARG A 261 -0.82 26.53 -0.94
N PHE A 262 -0.52 25.29 -0.59
CA PHE A 262 0.21 24.98 0.65
C PHE A 262 1.62 25.58 0.59
N HIS A 263 2.34 25.38 -0.51
CA HIS A 263 3.69 25.93 -0.70
C HIS A 263 3.66 27.46 -0.71
N VAL A 264 2.69 28.07 -1.41
CA VAL A 264 2.51 29.52 -1.41
C VAL A 264 2.20 30.06 -0.01
N VAL A 265 1.25 29.46 0.73
CA VAL A 265 0.93 29.88 2.10
C VAL A 265 2.14 29.74 3.02
N ARG A 266 2.90 28.64 2.91
CA ARG A 266 4.08 28.38 3.73
C ARG A 266 5.15 29.45 3.51
N GLU A 267 5.43 29.77 2.25
CA GLU A 267 6.42 30.78 1.88
C GLU A 267 5.95 32.19 2.33
N LEU A 268 4.70 32.56 2.05
CA LEU A 268 4.15 33.84 2.49
C LEU A 268 4.17 34.00 4.02
N ARG A 269 3.89 32.92 4.76
CA ARG A 269 3.93 32.94 6.23
C ARG A 269 5.34 33.20 6.75
N GLN A 270 6.39 32.73 6.09
CA GLN A 270 7.78 33.01 6.50
C GLN A 270 8.12 34.50 6.37
N CYS A 271 7.60 35.16 5.33
CA CYS A 271 7.84 36.58 5.09
C CYS A 271 6.93 37.49 5.93
N LEU A 272 5.64 37.17 6.02
CA LEU A 272 4.59 38.06 6.53
C LEU A 272 4.02 37.66 7.90
N SER A 273 4.56 36.64 8.57
CA SER A 273 4.09 36.30 9.93
C SER A 273 4.25 37.49 10.87
N GLY A 274 3.12 37.98 11.40
CA GLY A 274 3.07 39.17 12.25
C GLY A 274 2.95 40.51 11.51
N HIS A 275 3.04 40.52 10.17
CA HIS A 275 2.89 41.72 9.36
C HIS A 275 1.41 42.14 9.24
N PRO A 276 1.06 43.45 9.30
CA PRO A 276 -0.33 43.92 9.23
C PRO A 276 -1.10 43.44 7.98
N ARG A 277 -0.40 43.29 6.84
CA ARG A 277 -0.99 42.83 5.57
C ARG A 277 -1.28 41.34 5.49
N TRP A 278 -0.78 40.52 6.43
CA TRP A 278 -0.93 39.06 6.37
C TRP A 278 -2.40 38.60 6.26
N ARG A 279 -3.30 39.29 6.97
CA ARG A 279 -4.73 38.96 6.95
C ARG A 279 -5.34 39.15 5.56
N GLU A 280 -5.06 40.26 4.89
CA GLU A 280 -5.61 40.53 3.55
C GLU A 280 -4.95 39.62 2.49
N VAL A 281 -3.62 39.43 2.54
CA VAL A 281 -2.92 38.48 1.66
C VAL A 281 -3.53 37.08 1.74
N ARG A 282 -3.76 36.56 2.95
CA ARG A 282 -4.37 35.24 3.15
C ARG A 282 -5.80 35.19 2.61
N LYS A 283 -6.57 36.27 2.75
CA LYS A 283 -7.94 36.36 2.24
C LYS A 283 -7.98 36.38 0.71
N LYS A 284 -7.06 37.10 0.07
CA LYS A 284 -6.91 37.12 -1.40
C LYS A 284 -6.55 35.73 -1.95
N LEU A 285 -5.56 35.07 -1.33
CA LEU A 285 -5.19 33.70 -1.69
C LEU A 285 -6.30 32.66 -1.41
N ALA A 286 -7.10 32.86 -0.35
CA ALA A 286 -8.25 32.00 -0.06
C ALA A 286 -9.34 32.11 -1.12
N LYS A 287 -9.52 33.32 -1.67
CA LYS A 287 -10.47 33.63 -2.74
C LYS A 287 -9.93 33.36 -4.15
N GLN A 288 -8.67 32.94 -4.28
CA GLN A 288 -8.01 32.74 -5.59
C GLN A 288 -8.02 34.02 -6.45
N ASP A 289 -7.96 35.17 -5.79
CA ASP A 289 -7.89 36.51 -6.40
C ASP A 289 -6.42 36.85 -6.67
N GLU A 290 -5.92 36.46 -7.84
CA GLU A 290 -4.52 36.62 -8.24
C GLU A 290 -4.09 38.09 -8.32
N GLU A 291 -4.89 38.93 -8.98
CA GLU A 291 -4.63 40.36 -9.13
C GLU A 291 -4.60 41.04 -7.76
N GLY A 292 -5.62 40.80 -6.94
CA GLY A 292 -5.68 41.33 -5.59
C GLY A 292 -4.56 40.82 -4.68
N LEU A 293 -4.10 39.58 -4.88
CA LEU A 293 -2.93 39.04 -4.18
C LEU A 293 -1.67 39.83 -4.59
N LEU A 294 -1.41 40.00 -5.88
CA LEU A 294 -0.24 40.73 -6.39
C LEU A 294 -0.21 42.18 -5.89
N VAL A 295 -1.35 42.86 -5.82
CA VAL A 295 -1.46 44.21 -5.25
C VAL A 295 -1.01 44.23 -3.78
N GLU A 296 -1.49 43.29 -2.96
CA GLU A 296 -1.13 43.21 -1.55
C GLU A 296 0.34 42.83 -1.33
N LEU A 297 0.88 41.93 -2.16
CA LEU A 297 2.29 41.54 -2.08
C LEU A 297 3.21 42.70 -2.48
N ASN A 298 2.95 43.38 -3.60
CA ASN A 298 3.70 44.56 -4.01
C ASN A 298 3.64 45.67 -2.96
N SER A 299 2.50 45.85 -2.30
CA SER A 299 2.34 46.83 -1.23
C SER A 299 3.05 46.46 0.08
N ALA A 300 3.54 45.22 0.21
CA ALA A 300 4.34 44.76 1.34
C ALA A 300 5.85 44.81 1.06
N VAL A 301 6.26 44.89 -0.21
CA VAL A 301 7.67 45.10 -0.58
C VAL A 301 8.07 46.52 -0.17
N GLY A 302 9.26 46.68 0.42
CA GLY A 302 9.72 47.96 0.97
C GLY A 302 9.25 48.22 2.41
N THR A 303 8.40 47.34 2.97
CA THR A 303 7.88 47.46 4.35
C THR A 303 8.35 46.33 5.26
N LEU A 304 9.18 45.40 4.77
CA LEU A 304 9.73 44.32 5.58
C LEU A 304 11.07 44.75 6.19
N GLU A 305 11.28 44.42 7.47
CA GLU A 305 12.52 44.78 8.18
C GLU A 305 13.75 43.96 7.75
N ASP A 306 13.54 42.88 6.99
CA ASP A 306 14.55 41.89 6.64
C ASP A 306 14.73 41.83 5.12
N GLU A 307 15.92 42.22 4.65
CA GLU A 307 16.29 42.24 3.23
C GLU A 307 16.16 40.85 2.57
N ALA A 308 16.40 39.76 3.31
CA ALA A 308 16.22 38.41 2.78
C ALA A 308 14.75 38.11 2.51
N LYS A 309 13.84 38.54 3.40
CA LYS A 309 12.39 38.41 3.20
C LYS A 309 11.91 39.28 2.06
N GLU A 310 12.48 40.47 1.86
CA GLU A 310 12.17 41.31 0.69
C GLU A 310 12.55 40.65 -0.62
N LYS A 311 13.79 40.11 -0.71
CA LYS A 311 14.25 39.39 -1.89
C LYS A 311 13.37 38.17 -2.18
N GLN A 312 12.98 37.44 -1.14
CA GLN A 312 12.06 36.31 -1.24
C GLN A 312 10.68 36.73 -1.75
N MET A 313 10.11 37.81 -1.23
CA MET A 313 8.83 38.36 -1.67
C MET A 313 8.88 38.80 -3.14
N ALA A 314 9.91 39.56 -3.52
CA ALA A 314 10.10 40.00 -4.90
C ALA A 314 10.31 38.82 -5.88
N ALA A 315 10.95 37.74 -5.43
CA ALA A 315 11.07 36.52 -6.22
C ALA A 315 9.70 35.82 -6.41
N MET A 316 8.87 35.77 -5.37
CA MET A 316 7.52 35.21 -5.46
C MET A 316 6.63 36.01 -6.41
N ILE A 317 6.64 37.34 -6.32
CA ILE A 317 5.87 38.23 -7.20
C ILE A 317 6.23 37.95 -8.67
N ARG A 318 7.53 38.01 -9.00
CA ARG A 318 8.03 37.71 -10.36
C ARG A 318 7.62 36.31 -10.83
N ARG A 319 7.66 35.31 -9.94
CA ARG A 319 7.24 33.93 -10.24
C ARG A 319 5.76 33.86 -10.61
N ILE A 320 4.88 34.50 -9.84
CA ILE A 320 3.44 34.56 -10.14
C ILE A 320 3.20 35.32 -11.46
N GLU A 321 3.83 36.48 -11.65
CA GLU A 321 3.70 37.29 -12.87
C GLU A 321 4.14 36.55 -14.14
N SER A 322 5.19 35.72 -14.06
CA SER A 322 5.64 34.88 -15.17
C SER A 322 4.67 33.74 -15.54
N MET A 323 3.67 33.48 -14.70
CA MET A 323 2.69 32.41 -14.86
C MET A 323 1.26 32.93 -14.62
N PRO A 324 0.72 33.79 -15.50
CA PRO A 324 -0.63 34.35 -15.31
C PRO A 324 -1.70 33.26 -15.16
N GLY A 325 -2.59 33.44 -14.19
CA GLY A 325 -3.66 32.51 -13.87
C GLY A 325 -3.25 31.34 -12.98
N CYS A 326 -1.99 31.26 -12.52
CA CYS A 326 -1.53 30.14 -11.67
C CYS A 326 -2.12 30.15 -10.25
N ILE A 327 -2.77 31.22 -9.81
CA ILE A 327 -3.51 31.29 -8.54
C ILE A 327 -5.03 31.23 -8.76
N ARG A 328 -5.50 31.50 -9.98
CA ARG A 328 -6.91 31.55 -10.36
C ARG A 328 -7.62 30.22 -10.09
N ASP A 329 -8.92 30.29 -9.86
CA ASP A 329 -9.78 29.11 -9.73
C ASP A 329 -9.82 28.30 -11.04
N ASP A 330 -9.35 27.05 -10.98
CA ASP A 330 -9.30 26.10 -12.09
C ASP A 330 -10.69 25.81 -12.66
N ARG A 331 -11.72 25.94 -11.82
CA ARG A 331 -13.11 25.76 -12.24
C ARG A 331 -13.55 26.84 -13.24
N GLU A 332 -13.00 28.05 -13.16
CA GLU A 332 -13.29 29.08 -14.15
C GLU A 332 -12.70 28.68 -15.51
N TRP A 333 -11.44 28.24 -15.53
CA TRP A 333 -10.79 27.74 -16.74
C TRP A 333 -11.52 26.51 -17.32
N LEU A 334 -11.92 25.56 -16.48
CA LEU A 334 -12.71 24.39 -16.91
C LEU A 334 -14.07 24.80 -17.52
N SER A 335 -14.73 25.79 -16.93
CA SER A 335 -16.00 26.31 -17.44
C SER A 335 -15.81 27.00 -18.80
N GLU A 336 -14.71 27.74 -18.99
CA GLU A 336 -14.31 28.31 -20.29
C GLU A 336 -14.06 27.22 -21.35
N GLN A 337 -13.62 26.03 -20.94
CA GLN A 337 -13.48 24.86 -21.83
C GLN A 337 -14.81 24.09 -22.04
N GLY A 338 -15.92 24.53 -21.44
CA GLY A 338 -17.23 23.86 -21.52
C GLY A 338 -17.36 22.62 -20.64
N VAL A 339 -16.60 22.52 -19.55
CA VAL A 339 -16.76 21.46 -18.54
C VAL A 339 -17.72 21.91 -17.45
N GLU A 340 -18.66 21.05 -17.07
CA GLU A 340 -19.48 21.27 -15.89
C GLU A 340 -18.65 21.10 -14.61
N THR A 341 -18.59 22.15 -13.79
CA THR A 341 -17.78 22.18 -12.56
C THR A 341 -18.59 22.00 -11.28
N THR A 342 -19.89 21.73 -11.39
CA THR A 342 -20.78 21.48 -10.27
C THR A 342 -20.26 20.33 -9.40
N GLY A 343 -20.05 20.59 -8.12
CA GLY A 343 -19.55 19.59 -7.17
C GLY A 343 -18.02 19.39 -7.17
N MET A 344 -17.28 20.04 -8.06
CA MET A 344 -15.82 20.07 -8.02
C MET A 344 -15.31 20.91 -6.84
N ARG A 345 -14.13 20.55 -6.33
CA ARG A 345 -13.44 21.27 -5.25
C ARG A 345 -12.07 21.75 -5.75
N PRO A 346 -11.50 22.79 -5.13
CA PRO A 346 -10.12 23.16 -5.42
C PRO A 346 -9.16 22.03 -5.01
N MET A 347 -8.06 21.90 -5.75
CA MET A 347 -6.97 20.97 -5.46
C MET A 347 -6.24 21.32 -4.15
N GLY A 348 -5.45 20.38 -3.61
CA GLY A 348 -4.70 20.54 -2.35
C GLY A 348 -5.03 19.52 -1.26
N HIS A 349 -5.51 18.33 -1.64
CA HIS A 349 -5.71 17.21 -0.70
C HIS A 349 -4.52 16.22 -0.68
N ALA A 350 -3.67 16.18 -1.72
CA ALA A 350 -2.57 15.22 -1.77
C ALA A 350 -1.32 15.63 -0.97
N GLU A 351 -1.30 16.81 -0.34
CA GLU A 351 -0.31 17.15 0.69
C GLU A 351 -0.30 16.10 1.83
N SER A 352 -1.48 15.58 2.18
CA SER A 352 -1.63 14.49 3.15
C SER A 352 -1.00 13.18 2.67
N VAL A 353 -0.89 12.98 1.35
CA VAL A 353 -0.31 11.77 0.77
C VAL A 353 1.20 11.92 0.58
N MET A 354 1.68 13.04 0.04
CA MET A 354 3.11 13.30 -0.11
C MET A 354 3.82 13.35 1.26
N SER A 355 3.15 13.86 2.30
CA SER A 355 3.67 13.80 3.67
C SER A 355 3.85 12.35 4.17
N ARG A 356 2.99 11.40 3.77
CA ARG A 356 3.19 9.97 4.04
C ARG A 356 4.44 9.44 3.36
N PHE A 357 4.64 9.79 2.08
CA PHE A 357 5.88 9.46 1.37
C PHE A 357 7.10 10.00 2.10
N ALA A 358 7.13 11.31 2.34
CA ALA A 358 8.20 12.02 3.03
C ALA A 358 8.53 11.42 4.40
N HIS A 359 7.52 11.16 5.24
CA HIS A 359 7.69 10.59 6.58
C HIS A 359 8.43 9.24 6.54
N ARG A 360 8.18 8.43 5.51
CA ARG A 360 8.82 7.12 5.36
C ARG A 360 10.22 7.17 4.77
N VAL A 361 10.53 8.13 3.89
CA VAL A 361 11.80 8.11 3.16
C VAL A 361 12.81 9.20 3.57
N LYS A 362 12.36 10.36 4.08
CA LYS A 362 13.21 11.54 4.39
C LYS A 362 13.81 11.61 5.80
N SER A 363 13.45 10.72 6.72
CA SER A 363 14.00 10.71 8.10
C SER A 363 15.53 10.49 8.11
N ARG A 364 16.18 10.18 9.24
CA ARG A 364 17.63 9.84 9.33
C ARG A 364 18.00 8.54 8.60
N ARG A 365 17.68 8.46 7.32
CA ARG A 365 17.78 7.33 6.41
C ARG A 365 18.45 7.81 5.15
N SER A 366 19.24 6.92 4.59
CA SER A 366 19.80 7.06 3.26
C SER A 366 19.52 5.78 2.51
N TRP A 367 19.22 5.91 1.21
CA TRP A 367 18.78 4.80 0.40
C TRP A 367 19.78 4.48 -0.72
N LYS A 368 19.89 3.19 -1.07
CA LYS A 368 20.33 2.79 -2.41
C LYS A 368 19.15 2.95 -3.37
N ASP A 369 19.42 3.27 -4.62
CA ASP A 369 18.36 3.56 -5.61
C ASP A 369 17.39 2.39 -5.79
N GLN A 370 17.90 1.16 -5.87
CA GLN A 370 17.08 -0.05 -5.96
C GLN A 370 16.13 -0.19 -4.75
N GLY A 371 16.65 0.01 -3.54
CA GLY A 371 15.85 -0.11 -2.32
C GLY A 371 14.82 0.98 -2.16
N LEU A 372 15.13 2.21 -2.59
CA LEU A 372 14.16 3.29 -2.59
C LEU A 372 13.04 3.02 -3.60
N ARG A 373 13.41 2.60 -4.83
CA ARG A 373 12.43 2.32 -5.89
C ARG A 373 11.45 1.24 -5.49
N ALA A 374 11.96 0.10 -4.99
CA ALA A 374 11.11 -0.99 -4.52
C ALA A 374 10.16 -0.52 -3.40
N PHE A 375 10.67 0.25 -2.44
CA PHE A 375 9.87 0.78 -1.34
C PHE A 375 8.81 1.81 -1.80
N LEU A 376 9.15 2.71 -2.72
CA LEU A 376 8.22 3.70 -3.25
C LEU A 376 7.10 3.02 -4.06
N ARG A 377 7.43 2.03 -4.89
CA ARG A 377 6.43 1.24 -5.62
C ARG A 377 5.49 0.51 -4.68
N ALA A 378 6.05 -0.15 -3.67
CA ALA A 378 5.29 -0.79 -2.62
C ALA A 378 4.29 0.20 -1.97
N MET A 379 4.79 1.36 -1.55
CA MET A 379 3.96 2.36 -0.90
C MET A 379 2.90 2.94 -1.83
N ALA A 380 3.22 3.22 -3.09
CA ALA A 380 2.25 3.66 -4.11
C ALA A 380 1.16 2.62 -4.32
N ALA A 381 1.51 1.34 -4.55
CA ALA A 381 0.55 0.26 -4.72
C ALA A 381 -0.42 0.13 -3.54
N ARG A 382 0.10 0.26 -2.31
CA ARG A 382 -0.71 0.24 -1.09
C ARG A 382 -1.64 1.45 -0.98
N ILE A 383 -1.15 2.66 -1.26
CA ILE A 383 -1.95 3.89 -1.21
C ILE A 383 -3.04 3.89 -2.28
N ASP A 384 -2.75 3.30 -3.42
CA ASP A 384 -3.64 3.17 -4.57
C ASP A 384 -4.64 2.01 -4.41
N GLY A 385 -4.47 1.15 -3.40
CA GLY A 385 -5.33 -0.01 -3.19
C GLY A 385 -5.10 -1.14 -4.22
N ILE A 386 -3.99 -1.09 -4.97
CA ILE A 386 -3.65 -2.07 -6.02
C ILE A 386 -2.55 -3.04 -5.57
N TRP A 387 -2.29 -3.14 -4.27
CA TRP A 387 -1.29 -4.06 -3.75
C TRP A 387 -1.60 -5.49 -4.18
N ARG A 388 -0.65 -6.14 -4.86
CA ARG A 388 -0.75 -7.53 -5.31
C ARG A 388 0.56 -8.26 -5.08
N ARG A 389 0.48 -9.51 -4.67
CA ARG A 389 1.51 -10.50 -4.91
C ARG A 389 0.92 -11.60 -5.78
N ASN A 390 1.66 -12.02 -6.82
CA ASN A 390 1.28 -13.09 -7.76
C ASN A 390 0.10 -12.80 -8.72
N GLY A 391 -0.21 -11.54 -9.02
CA GLY A 391 -1.09 -11.18 -10.14
C GLY A 391 -2.58 -11.54 -9.98
N GLN A 392 -3.01 -11.97 -8.79
CA GLN A 392 -4.43 -12.15 -8.48
C GLN A 392 -4.96 -10.97 -7.69
N LEU A 393 -6.12 -10.51 -8.14
CA LEU A 393 -6.98 -9.60 -7.40
C LEU A 393 -7.51 -10.31 -6.16
N VAL A 394 -7.26 -9.75 -4.98
CA VAL A 394 -8.29 -9.71 -3.94
C VAL A 394 -9.23 -8.58 -4.34
N GLU A 395 -9.94 -8.79 -5.44
CA GLU A 395 -11.21 -8.11 -5.65
C GLU A 395 -12.14 -8.79 -4.64
N GLU A 396 -12.79 -8.01 -3.79
CA GLU A 396 -14.14 -8.36 -3.36
C GLU A 396 -15.07 -8.31 -4.59
N GLU A 397 -14.80 -9.13 -5.61
CA GLU A 397 -15.72 -9.40 -6.70
C GLU A 397 -15.70 -10.90 -7.00
N GLU A 398 -16.78 -11.53 -6.51
CA GLU A 398 -17.37 -12.70 -7.11
C GLU A 398 -17.56 -12.46 -8.61
N THR A 399 -16.60 -12.80 -9.47
CA THR A 399 -16.86 -13.15 -10.89
C THR A 399 -15.59 -13.56 -11.63
N ARG A 400 -15.08 -14.77 -11.34
CA ARG A 400 -14.33 -15.55 -12.34
C ARG A 400 -14.82 -17.01 -12.38
N THR A 401 -15.65 -17.31 -13.39
CA THR A 401 -16.14 -18.64 -13.80
C THR A 401 -16.70 -19.53 -12.69
N ALA A 402 -18.03 -19.55 -12.56
CA ALA A 402 -18.79 -20.39 -11.61
C ALA A 402 -18.39 -21.89 -11.62
N ALA A 403 -17.90 -22.43 -12.74
CA ALA A 403 -17.48 -23.82 -12.85
C ALA A 403 -16.12 -24.13 -12.17
N SER A 404 -15.12 -23.25 -12.29
CA SER A 404 -13.80 -23.47 -11.66
C SER A 404 -13.81 -23.08 -10.17
N ALA A 405 -14.53 -22.00 -9.82
CA ALA A 405 -14.74 -21.57 -8.45
C ALA A 405 -15.53 -22.62 -7.62
N SER A 406 -16.59 -23.21 -8.20
CA SER A 406 -17.37 -24.24 -7.50
C SER A 406 -16.59 -25.55 -7.28
N THR A 407 -15.71 -25.92 -8.21
CA THR A 407 -14.87 -27.13 -8.08
C THR A 407 -13.75 -26.92 -7.06
N LYS A 408 -13.09 -25.76 -7.07
CA LYS A 408 -12.08 -25.39 -6.07
C LYS A 408 -12.69 -25.31 -4.66
N SER A 409 -13.84 -24.65 -4.52
CA SER A 409 -14.59 -24.55 -3.25
C SER A 409 -14.94 -25.93 -2.68
N LYS A 410 -15.45 -26.85 -3.50
CA LYS A 410 -15.78 -28.24 -3.06
C LYS A 410 -14.56 -29.02 -2.57
N ARG A 411 -13.41 -28.89 -3.24
CA ARG A 411 -12.16 -29.58 -2.85
C ARG A 411 -11.60 -29.03 -1.54
N VAL A 412 -11.62 -27.70 -1.37
CA VAL A 412 -11.25 -27.04 -0.11
C VAL A 412 -12.16 -27.50 1.02
N GLU A 413 -13.47 -27.56 0.80
CA GLU A 413 -14.43 -27.98 1.82
C GLU A 413 -14.26 -29.46 2.21
N GLN A 414 -13.99 -30.34 1.24
CA GLN A 414 -13.66 -31.74 1.52
C GLN A 414 -12.37 -31.88 2.33
N ALA A 415 -11.34 -31.11 1.98
CA ALA A 415 -10.06 -31.10 2.69
C ALA A 415 -10.22 -30.54 4.12
N LYS A 416 -11.00 -29.46 4.29
CA LYS A 416 -11.39 -28.90 5.59
C LYS A 416 -12.16 -29.91 6.45
N ARG A 417 -13.13 -30.64 5.91
CA ARG A 417 -13.87 -31.67 6.66
C ARG A 417 -12.95 -32.78 7.16
N LYS A 418 -11.95 -33.19 6.37
CA LYS A 418 -11.00 -34.23 6.77
C LYS A 418 -9.99 -33.71 7.80
N ALA A 419 -9.51 -32.48 7.65
CA ALA A 419 -8.69 -31.80 8.66
C ALA A 419 -9.49 -31.53 9.96
N GLY A 420 -10.78 -31.18 9.84
CA GLY A 420 -11.69 -30.99 10.96
C GLY A 420 -11.94 -32.26 11.77
N ARG A 421 -11.84 -33.45 11.16
CA ARG A 421 -11.83 -34.72 11.92
C ARG A 421 -10.61 -34.88 12.83
N LEU A 422 -9.49 -34.23 12.49
CA LEU A 422 -8.30 -34.17 13.36
C LEU A 422 -8.44 -33.11 14.45
N TRP A 423 -9.37 -32.15 14.32
CA TRP A 423 -9.57 -31.04 15.27
C TRP A 423 -9.72 -31.53 16.70
N ALA A 424 -10.62 -32.49 16.94
CA ALA A 424 -10.89 -32.99 18.28
C ALA A 424 -9.64 -33.60 18.95
N ASP A 425 -8.84 -34.35 18.18
CA ASP A 425 -7.64 -35.01 18.69
C ASP A 425 -6.48 -34.02 18.87
N VAL A 426 -6.28 -33.11 17.93
CA VAL A 426 -5.23 -32.07 17.98
C VAL A 426 -5.48 -31.11 19.14
N VAL A 427 -6.73 -30.66 19.32
CA VAL A 427 -7.14 -29.80 20.44
C VAL A 427 -6.96 -30.52 21.77
N ARG A 428 -7.36 -31.80 21.86
CA ARG A 428 -7.20 -32.62 23.07
C ARG A 428 -5.73 -32.83 23.43
N GLN A 429 -4.86 -33.02 22.44
CA GLN A 429 -3.42 -33.21 22.65
C GLN A 429 -2.68 -31.92 23.00
N ASN A 430 -3.19 -30.75 22.62
CA ASN A 430 -2.50 -29.47 22.87
C ASN A 430 -3.07 -28.67 24.06
N LEU A 431 -4.23 -29.05 24.62
CA LEU A 431 -4.79 -28.47 25.84
C LEU A 431 -4.62 -29.42 27.03
N PRO A 432 -3.73 -29.11 28.00
CA PRO A 432 -3.49 -29.98 29.16
C PRO A 432 -4.74 -30.28 29.99
N CYS A 433 -5.72 -29.37 30.02
CA CYS A 433 -7.00 -29.58 30.70
C CYS A 433 -7.89 -30.63 30.03
N LEU A 434 -7.68 -30.92 28.75
CA LEU A 434 -8.38 -31.95 27.97
C LEU A 434 -7.64 -33.29 27.95
N GLN A 435 -6.36 -33.32 28.36
CA GLN A 435 -5.58 -34.55 28.51
C GLN A 435 -5.90 -35.32 29.80
N ARG A 436 -6.52 -34.67 30.79
CA ARG A 436 -6.90 -35.32 32.05
C ARG A 436 -8.13 -36.20 31.85
N SER A 437 -8.12 -37.35 32.52
CA SER A 437 -9.18 -38.37 32.51
C SER A 437 -10.59 -37.77 32.64
N SER A 438 -11.53 -38.37 31.90
CA SER A 438 -12.97 -38.10 31.95
C SER A 438 -13.45 -37.85 33.39
N GLY A 439 -14.10 -36.70 33.64
CA GLY A 439 -14.69 -36.36 34.95
C GLY A 439 -14.37 -34.97 35.49
N THR A 440 -13.56 -34.15 34.82
CA THR A 440 -13.34 -32.75 35.24
C THR A 440 -14.48 -31.83 34.76
N PRO A 441 -14.83 -30.76 35.50
CA PRO A 441 -15.86 -29.80 35.10
C PRO A 441 -15.61 -29.17 33.72
N ILE A 442 -14.34 -28.96 33.37
CA ILE A 442 -13.93 -28.42 32.06
C ILE A 442 -14.19 -29.43 30.93
N HIS A 443 -13.93 -30.72 31.16
CA HIS A 443 -14.26 -31.78 30.19
C HIS A 443 -15.78 -31.89 29.97
N GLN A 444 -16.58 -31.71 31.03
CA GLN A 444 -18.04 -31.71 30.93
C GLN A 444 -18.56 -30.47 30.18
N ALA A 445 -18.02 -29.28 30.47
CA ALA A 445 -18.38 -28.05 29.77
C ALA A 445 -18.00 -28.09 28.27
N LEU A 446 -16.83 -28.63 27.93
CA LEU A 446 -16.38 -28.75 26.53
C LEU A 446 -17.11 -29.88 25.77
N SER A 447 -17.52 -30.97 26.45
CA SER A 447 -18.39 -31.99 25.85
C SER A 447 -19.79 -31.44 25.56
N ALA A 448 -20.32 -30.57 26.43
CA ALA A 448 -21.62 -29.92 26.20
C ALA A 448 -21.59 -28.97 24.98
N LEU A 449 -20.46 -28.30 24.72
CA LEU A 449 -20.30 -27.45 23.52
C LEU A 449 -20.25 -28.24 22.20
N ARG A 450 -19.76 -29.50 22.24
CA ARG A 450 -19.80 -30.42 21.09
C ARG A 450 -21.23 -30.78 20.68
N ASP A 451 -22.14 -30.88 21.65
CA ASP A 451 -23.52 -31.33 21.43
C ASP A 451 -24.45 -30.18 20.97
N PHE A 452 -23.96 -28.92 20.96
CA PHE A 452 -24.69 -27.72 20.51
C PHE A 452 -24.48 -27.35 19.02
N GLY A 453 -23.90 -28.22 18.21
CA GLY A 453 -23.98 -28.11 16.74
C GLY A 453 -23.17 -26.98 16.09
N TRP A 454 -22.07 -26.54 16.68
CA TRP A 454 -21.06 -25.70 16.01
C TRP A 454 -19.85 -26.56 15.59
N VAL A 455 -20.06 -27.50 14.66
CA VAL A 455 -19.02 -28.13 13.82
C VAL A 455 -19.61 -28.37 12.44
#